data_AF-A0A382FL90-F1
#
_entry.id   AF-A0A382FL90-F1
#
_cell.length_a   1.000
_cell.length_b   1.000
_cell.length_c   1.000
_cell.angle_alpha   90.00
_cell.angle_beta   90.00
_cell.angle_gamma   90.00
#
_symmetry.space_group_name_H-M   'P 1'
#
loop_
_entity.id
_entity.type
_entity.pdbx_description
1 polymer ?
#
loop_
_entity_poly.entity_id
_entity_poly.type
_entity_poly.pdbx_seq_one_letter_code
_entity_poly.pdbx_strand_id
1 'polypeptide(L)' 'MDYEDDDLYCYQRVKEDNKVFVFLNFSYTIKFIDLKEPIFQSLTELYSQEKTDLLDKVELGPLGYKVFYTDSY' A
#
# COMPACT_ATOMS: atom_id res chain seq x y z
N MET A 1 -6.85 -7.53 -7.59
CA MET A 1 -6.97 -8.17 -6.27
C MET A 1 -8.35 -7.82 -5.76
N ASP A 2 -9.22 -8.81 -5.57
CA ASP A 2 -10.54 -8.59 -4.97
C ASP A 2 -10.35 -8.62 -3.45
N TYR A 3 -10.58 -7.48 -2.79
CA TYR A 3 -10.74 -7.42 -1.34
C TYR A 3 -12.23 -7.61 -1.04
N GLU A 4 -12.57 -8.38 0.00
CA GLU A 4 -13.96 -8.64 0.40
C GLU A 4 -14.66 -7.40 1.03
N ASP A 5 -13.95 -6.27 1.11
CA ASP A 5 -14.42 -5.03 1.72
C ASP A 5 -14.55 -3.95 0.65
N ASP A 6 -15.78 -3.59 0.29
CA ASP A 6 -16.11 -2.63 -0.77
C ASP A 6 -15.54 -1.22 -0.51
N ASP A 7 -15.11 -0.93 0.72
CA ASP A 7 -14.51 0.34 1.12
C ASP A 7 -12.97 0.38 0.91
N LEU A 8 -12.33 -0.75 0.61
CA LEU A 8 -10.88 -0.87 0.49
C LEU A 8 -10.42 -1.08 -0.95
N TYR A 9 -9.49 -0.23 -1.37
CA TYR A 9 -8.93 -0.28 -2.72
C TYR A 9 -7.42 -0.34 -2.66
N CYS A 10 -6.84 -1.21 -3.48
CA CYS A 10 -5.42 -1.25 -3.76
C CYS A 10 -5.22 -1.07 -5.26
N TYR A 11 -4.41 -0.08 -5.62
CA TYR A 11 -3.92 0.09 -6.98
C TYR A 11 -2.42 -0.16 -7.01
N GLN A 12 -1.98 -0.90 -8.03
CA GLN A 12 -0.58 -1.18 -8.28
C GLN A 12 -0.22 -0.75 -9.70
N ARG A 13 0.88 -0.02 -9.82
CA ARG A 13 1.54 0.25 -11.10
C ARG A 13 2.95 -0.31 -11.07
N VAL A 14 3.27 -1.13 -12.06
CA VAL A 14 4.62 -1.67 -12.27
C VAL A 14 5.13 -1.18 -13.61
N LYS A 15 6.32 -0.61 -13.63
CA LYS A 15 7.07 -0.26 -14.84
C LYS A 15 8.53 -0.66 -14.62
N GLU A 16 8.95 -1.73 -15.28
CA GLU A 16 10.30 -2.30 -15.07
C GLU A 16 10.51 -2.62 -13.58
N ASP A 17 11.57 -2.09 -12.98
CA ASP A 17 11.88 -2.27 -11.55
C ASP A 17 11.06 -1.32 -10.65
N ASN A 18 10.36 -0.36 -11.24
CA ASN A 18 9.62 0.66 -10.52
C ASN A 18 8.23 0.17 -10.17
N LYS A 19 7.90 0.19 -8.88
CA LYS A 19 6.57 -0.15 -8.38
C LYS A 19 6.01 1.00 -7.57
N VAL A 20 4.72 1.27 -7.78
CA VAL A 20 3.93 2.18 -6.95
C VAL A 20 2.69 1.44 -6.49
N PHE A 21 2.45 1.45 -5.19
CA PHE A 21 1.27 0.89 -4.54
C PHE A 21 0.49 2.01 -3.88
N VAL A 22 -0.81 2.06 -4.11
CA VAL A 22 -1.72 3.03 -3.51
C VAL A 22 -2.82 2.26 -2.80
N PHE A 23 -2.95 2.48 -1.51
CA PHE A 23 -3.97 1.88 -0.67
C PHE A 23 -4.94 2.97 -0.21
N LEU A 24 -6.23 2.75 -0.39
CA LEU A 24 -7.30 3.70 -0.07
C LEU A 24 -8.32 3.04 0.86
N ASN A 25 -8.76 3.79 1.87
CA ASN A 25 -9.87 3.43 2.74
C ASN A 25 -10.97 4.47 2.60
N PHE A 26 -12.14 4.08 2.10
CA PHE A 26 -13.33 4.93 2.02
C PHE A 26 -14.29 4.76 3.21
N SER A 27 -13.90 3.94 4.18
CA SER A 27 -14.65 3.74 5.41
C SER A 27 -14.37 4.83 6.45
N TYR A 28 -15.30 5.02 7.38
CA TYR A 28 -15.13 5.91 8.53
C TYR A 28 -14.43 5.24 9.73
N THR A 29 -13.96 3.99 9.57
CA THR A 29 -13.21 3.26 10.60
C THR A 29 -11.79 2.97 10.15
N ILE A 30 -10.92 2.64 11.10
CA ILE A 30 -9.60 2.05 10.80
C ILE A 30 -9.82 0.72 10.08
N LYS A 31 -9.01 0.46 9.06
CA LYS A 31 -9.02 -0.77 8.29
C LYS A 31 -7.61 -1.30 8.11
N PHE A 32 -7.53 -2.61 7.90
CA PHE A 32 -6.27 -3.30 7.66
C PHE A 32 -6.38 -4.08 6.36
N ILE A 33 -5.34 -3.99 5.55
CA ILE A 33 -5.18 -4.77 4.32
C ILE A 33 -4.04 -5.73 4.56
N ASP A 34 -4.36 -7.02 4.71
CA ASP A 34 -3.37 -8.09 4.69
C ASP A 34 -3.12 -8.48 3.22
N LEU A 35 -1.88 -8.33 2.76
CA LEU A 35 -1.48 -8.66 1.40
C LEU A 35 -1.36 -10.18 1.27
N LYS A 36 -2.08 -10.78 0.31
CA LYS A 36 -2.00 -12.23 0.05
C LYS A 36 -0.59 -12.66 -0.35
N GLU A 37 0.15 -11.78 -1.03
CA GLU A 37 1.53 -11.98 -1.42
C GLU A 37 2.36 -10.83 -0.83
N PRO A 38 3.21 -11.11 0.19
CA PRO A 38 4.09 -10.12 0.75
C PRO A 38 5.10 -9.61 -0.29
N ILE A 39 5.39 -8.32 -0.25
CA ILE A 39 6.37 -7.68 -1.13
C ILE A 39 7.71 -7.62 -0.41
N PHE A 40 8.69 -8.35 -0.93
CA PHE A 40 10.07 -8.36 -0.45
C PHE A 40 10.93 -7.45 -1.34
N GLN A 41 10.75 -6.14 -1.20
CA GLN A 41 11.48 -5.11 -1.93
C GLN A 41 11.53 -3.84 -1.08
N SER A 42 12.62 -3.08 -1.17
CA SER A 42 12.73 -1.79 -0.50
C SER A 42 11.74 -0.79 -1.10
N LEU A 43 10.85 -0.28 -0.26
CA LEU A 43 9.80 0.68 -0.58
C LEU A 43 9.88 1.86 0.37
N THR A 44 9.60 3.05 -0.13
CA THR A 44 9.47 4.28 0.63
C THR A 44 7.99 4.67 0.70
N GLU A 45 7.49 4.98 1.89
CA GLU A 45 6.15 5.56 2.05
C GLU A 45 6.20 7.06 1.69
N LEU A 46 5.25 7.52 0.88
CA LEU A 46 5.30 8.84 0.24
C LEU A 46 5.24 10.01 1.25
N TYR A 47 4.54 9.90 2.36
CA TYR A 47 4.35 10.99 3.32
C TYR A 47 5.35 10.94 4.46
N SER A 48 5.52 9.78 5.10
CA SER A 48 6.45 9.63 6.21
C SER A 48 7.90 9.55 5.73
N GLN A 49 8.12 9.20 4.46
CA GLN A 49 9.44 8.89 3.90
C GLN A 49 10.13 7.72 4.62
N GLU A 50 9.37 6.94 5.39
CA GLU A 50 9.86 5.74 6.03
C GLU A 50 10.08 4.64 5.01
N LYS A 51 11.16 3.89 5.21
CA LYS A 51 11.53 2.77 4.36
C LYS A 51 11.10 1.46 4.99
N THR A 52 10.61 0.55 4.17
CA THR A 52 10.36 -0.83 4.54
C THR A 52 10.89 -1.77 3.48
N ASP A 53 11.53 -2.86 3.90
CA ASP A 53 11.98 -3.92 3.00
C ASP A 53 10.95 -5.07 2.89
N LEU A 54 9.88 -4.99 3.68
CA LEU A 54 8.78 -5.93 3.70
C LEU A 54 7.45 -5.18 3.79
N LEU A 55 6.56 -5.43 2.84
CA LEU A 55 5.18 -4.98 2.91
C LEU A 55 4.25 -6.21 2.84
N ASP A 56 3.70 -6.59 3.98
CA ASP A 56 2.75 -7.70 4.15
C ASP A 56 1.38 -7.21 4.67
N LYS A 57 1.36 -6.06 5.35
CA LYS A 57 0.16 -5.46 5.92
C LYS A 57 0.16 -3.95 5.83
N VAL A 58 -1.00 -3.36 5.57
CA VAL A 58 -1.21 -1.91 5.56
C VAL A 58 -2.36 -1.53 6.48
N GLU A 59 -2.05 -0.71 7.48
CA GLU A 59 -3.06 -0.03 8.31
C GLU A 59 -3.43 1.32 7.70
N LEU A 60 -4.72 1.57 7.53
CA LEU A 60 -5.29 2.82 7.03
C LEU A 60 -6.28 3.39 8.06
N GLY A 61 -6.11 4.67 8.37
CA GLY A 61 -7.10 5.42 9.15
C GLY A 61 -8.40 5.68 8.37
N PRO A 62 -9.45 6.21 9.03
CA PRO A 62 -10.70 6.60 8.39
C PRO A 62 -10.47 7.56 7.22
N LEU A 63 -11.10 7.30 6.07
CA LEU A 63 -10.92 8.10 4.84
C LEU A 63 -9.44 8.31 4.43
N GLY A 64 -8.56 7.39 4.84
CA GLY A 64 -7.12 7.50 4.74
C GLY A 64 -6.55 6.79 3.52
N TYR A 65 -5.27 7.08 3.24
CA TYR A 65 -4.52 6.41 2.20
C TYR A 65 -3.04 6.30 2.58
N LYS A 66 -2.35 5.34 1.95
CA LYS A 66 -0.89 5.20 1.99
C LYS A 66 -0.38 4.92 0.60
N VAL A 67 0.78 5.50 0.27
CA VAL A 67 1.42 5.29 -1.02
C VAL A 67 2.83 4.80 -0.79
N PHE A 68 3.17 3.67 -1.39
CA PHE A 68 4.51 3.10 -1.35
C PHE A 68 5.10 3.12 -2.75
N TYR A 69 6.38 3.46 -2.86
CA TYR A 69 7.08 3.43 -4.13
C TYR A 69 8.50 2.89 -3.96
N THR A 70 9.03 2.31 -5.03
CA THR A 70 10.44 1.91 -5.10
C THR A 70 11.30 3.13 -5.38
N ASP A 71 12.33 3.37 -4.57
CA ASP A 71 13.35 4.37 -4.88
C ASP A 71 14.16 3.89 -6.10
N SER A 72 13.81 4.38 -7.28
CA SER A 72 14.64 4.21 -8.46
C SER A 72 15.51 5.45 -8.64
N TYR A 73 16.80 5.29 -8.33
CA TYR A 73 17.84 6.26 -8.66
C TYR A 73 17.99 6.46 -10.17
#